data_AF-A0A920TJX8-F1
#
_entry.id   AF-A0A920TJX8-F1
#
_cell.length_a   1.000
_cell.length_b   1.000
_cell.length_c   1.000
_cell.angle_alpha   90.00
_cell.angle_beta   90.00
_cell.angle_gamma   90.00
#
_symmetry.space_group_name_H-M   'P 1'
#
loop_
_entity.id
_entity.type
_entity.pdbx_description
1 polymer ?
#
loop_
_entity_poly.entity_id
_entity_poly.type
_entity_poly.pdbx_seq_one_letter_code
_entity_poly.pdbx_strand_id
1 'polypeptide(L)'
;MTYLMPEIVPGRIKVKPRPYGITMMLDRCQGLNATEDLIHMAGEYLDQIKLSFGTAMLVSDRFLRDKIDLVVGNKIDIYPGGTLMEIAFQKNNDIQYIDWVKRCGFTTIEISDGIYNLKREKRDDTIKRSNDSGLKVITEVGRKDPGNEILISQLCDDINADLEIWGR
;
A
#
# COMPACT_ATOMS: atom_id res chain seq x y z
N MET A 1 -15.76 4.44 21.39
CA MET A 1 -15.08 4.04 22.64
C MET A 1 -15.04 2.53 22.65
N THR A 2 -13.91 1.93 22.25
CA THR A 2 -13.86 0.47 22.18
C THR A 2 -13.77 -0.15 23.57
N TYR A 3 -14.57 -1.19 23.80
CA TYR A 3 -14.49 -2.05 24.98
C TYR A 3 -13.25 -2.96 24.86
N LEU A 4 -12.23 -2.67 25.65
CA LEU A 4 -11.05 -3.52 25.82
C LEU A 4 -11.02 -4.00 27.27
N MET A 5 -10.93 -5.32 27.48
CA MET A 5 -10.71 -5.93 28.80
C MET A 5 -9.19 -6.11 28.99
N PRO A 6 -8.50 -5.24 29.75
CA PRO A 6 -7.04 -5.26 29.84
C PRO A 6 -6.49 -6.56 30.45
N GLU A 7 -7.31 -7.29 31.21
CA GLU A 7 -6.96 -8.56 31.84
C GLU A 7 -6.79 -9.70 30.82
N ILE A 8 -7.37 -9.54 29.62
CA ILE A 8 -7.37 -10.57 28.57
C ILE A 8 -6.70 -10.06 27.30
N VAL A 9 -6.81 -8.76 26.99
CA VAL A 9 -6.30 -8.16 25.74
C VAL A 9 -5.25 -7.10 26.06
N PRO A 10 -4.01 -7.22 25.57
CA PRO A 10 -2.98 -6.21 25.80
C PRO A 10 -3.37 -4.88 25.17
N GLY A 11 -2.88 -3.79 25.77
CA GLY A 11 -3.04 -2.46 25.19
C GLY A 11 -2.38 -2.32 23.81
N ARG A 12 -2.85 -1.35 23.03
CA ARG A 12 -2.21 -0.94 21.76
C ARG A 12 -2.13 0.58 21.67
N ILE A 13 -1.30 1.07 20.75
CA ILE A 13 -1.26 2.49 20.40
C ILE A 13 -2.64 2.90 19.86
N LYS A 14 -3.28 3.86 20.52
CA LYS A 14 -4.64 4.30 20.16
C LYS A 14 -4.65 5.44 19.14
N VAL A 15 -3.62 6.27 19.12
CA VAL A 15 -3.56 7.47 18.26
C VAL A 15 -2.90 7.13 16.92
N LYS A 16 -3.56 7.54 15.83
CA LYS A 16 -2.98 7.54 14.48
C LYS A 16 -2.29 8.89 14.21
N PRO A 17 -1.21 8.93 13.40
CA PRO A 17 -0.52 7.80 12.77
C PRO A 17 0.27 6.96 13.78
N ARG A 18 0.27 5.64 13.60
CA ARG A 18 0.98 4.71 14.48
C ARG A 18 2.42 4.50 13.98
N PRO A 19 3.42 4.45 14.89
CA PRO A 19 4.78 4.09 14.52
C PRO A 19 5.02 2.58 14.37
N TYR A 20 4.21 1.73 15.04
CA TYR A 20 4.29 0.27 14.99
C TYR A 20 2.94 -0.37 15.34
N GLY A 21 2.81 -1.68 15.13
CA GLY A 21 1.54 -2.40 15.32
C GLY A 21 0.49 -2.01 14.26
N ILE A 22 0.96 -1.81 13.02
CA ILE A 22 0.16 -1.38 11.86
C ILE A 22 -0.77 -2.50 11.43
N THR A 23 -2.04 -2.16 11.19
CA THR A 23 -3.01 -3.06 10.57
C THR A 23 -3.31 -2.60 9.15
N MET A 24 -2.98 -3.44 8.18
CA MET A 24 -3.32 -3.25 6.77
C MET A 24 -4.44 -4.23 6.38
N MET A 25 -5.49 -3.73 5.73
CA MET A 25 -6.59 -4.52 5.20
C MET A 25 -6.49 -4.61 3.67
N LEU A 26 -6.64 -5.83 3.15
CA LEU A 26 -6.71 -6.08 1.71
C LEU A 26 -8.16 -6.00 1.22
N ASP A 27 -8.46 -4.95 0.47
CA ASP A 27 -9.77 -4.74 -0.14
C ASP A 27 -9.84 -5.48 -1.48
N ARG A 28 -10.72 -6.48 -1.55
CA ARG A 28 -10.98 -7.30 -2.74
C ARG A 28 -12.20 -6.83 -3.54
N CYS A 29 -12.33 -5.52 -3.76
CA CYS A 29 -13.42 -4.86 -4.50
C CYS A 29 -14.72 -4.69 -3.70
N GLN A 30 -14.61 -4.20 -2.46
CA GLN A 30 -15.77 -3.81 -1.65
C GLN A 30 -16.47 -2.56 -2.21
N GLY A 31 -17.79 -2.46 -2.02
CA GLY A 31 -18.57 -1.24 -2.29
C GLY A 31 -18.33 -0.14 -1.24
N LEU A 32 -18.77 1.09 -1.53
CA LEU A 32 -18.63 2.24 -0.61
C LEU A 32 -19.28 1.97 0.75
N ASN A 33 -20.54 1.52 0.77
CA ASN A 33 -21.27 1.27 2.02
C ASN A 33 -20.59 0.19 2.88
N ALA A 34 -20.00 -0.84 2.25
CA ALA A 34 -19.28 -1.88 2.99
C ALA A 34 -17.97 -1.35 3.57
N THR A 35 -17.28 -0.47 2.84
CA THR A 35 -16.07 0.21 3.34
C THR A 35 -16.41 1.19 4.46
N GLU A 36 -17.52 1.93 4.34
CA GLU A 36 -18.00 2.84 5.39
C GLU A 36 -18.37 2.07 6.66
N ASP A 37 -19.15 0.99 6.53
CA ASP A 37 -19.53 0.14 7.66
C ASP A 37 -18.30 -0.47 8.37
N LEU A 38 -17.31 -0.93 7.59
CA LEU A 38 -16.04 -1.39 8.14
C LEU A 38 -15.30 -0.30 8.92
N ILE A 39 -15.24 0.92 8.39
CA ILE A 39 -14.57 2.04 9.04
C ILE A 39 -15.31 2.45 10.31
N HIS A 40 -16.65 2.47 10.30
CA HIS A 40 -17.43 2.72 11.50
C HIS A 40 -17.20 1.67 12.59
N MET A 41 -17.12 0.39 12.19
CA MET A 41 -16.92 -0.71 13.13
C MET A 41 -15.49 -0.80 13.68
N ALA A 42 -14.49 -0.70 12.80
CA ALA A 42 -13.10 -1.07 13.08
C ALA A 42 -12.07 -0.04 12.61
N GLY A 43 -12.52 1.14 12.15
CA GLY A 43 -11.64 2.20 11.66
C GLY A 43 -10.63 2.69 12.68
N GLU A 44 -10.92 2.63 13.98
CA GLU A 44 -9.93 2.91 15.04
C GLU A 44 -8.71 1.98 14.93
N TYR A 45 -8.88 0.76 14.45
CA TYR A 45 -7.84 -0.28 14.39
C TYR A 45 -7.14 -0.40 13.04
N LEU A 46 -7.69 0.21 12.00
CA LEU A 46 -7.21 0.12 10.64
C LEU A 46 -6.25 1.27 10.33
N ASP A 47 -5.06 0.98 9.81
CA ASP A 47 -4.07 2.01 9.45
C ASP A 47 -3.96 2.18 7.94
N GLN A 48 -4.14 1.10 7.19
CA GLN A 48 -3.90 1.03 5.76
C GLN A 48 -4.95 0.18 5.06
N ILE A 49 -5.35 0.56 3.84
CA ILE A 49 -6.16 -0.24 2.92
C ILE A 49 -5.41 -0.39 1.60
N LYS A 50 -5.12 -1.65 1.25
CA LYS A 50 -4.61 -2.02 -0.08
C LYS A 50 -5.76 -2.41 -0.99
N LEU A 51 -5.96 -1.69 -2.09
CA LEU A 51 -6.86 -2.14 -3.16
C LEU A 51 -6.17 -3.27 -3.93
N SER A 52 -6.78 -4.44 -3.93
CA SER A 52 -6.18 -5.68 -4.44
C SER A 52 -5.72 -5.57 -5.89
N PHE A 53 -4.42 -5.77 -6.13
CA PHE A 53 -3.83 -5.87 -7.47
C PHE A 53 -4.25 -4.70 -8.38
N GLY A 54 -5.03 -4.95 -9.44
CA GLY A 54 -5.53 -3.95 -10.39
C GLY A 54 -6.97 -3.51 -10.18
N THR A 55 -7.63 -3.82 -9.04
CA THR A 55 -9.06 -3.52 -8.84
C THR A 55 -9.37 -2.03 -8.94
N ALA A 56 -8.42 -1.16 -8.61
CA ALA A 56 -8.56 0.30 -8.77
C ALA A 56 -8.83 0.73 -10.22
N MET A 57 -8.44 -0.07 -11.22
CA MET A 57 -8.68 0.20 -12.64
C MET A 57 -10.01 -0.36 -13.16
N LEU A 58 -10.76 -1.11 -12.34
CA LEU A 58 -11.99 -1.80 -12.73
C LEU A 58 -13.26 -1.04 -12.31
N VAL A 59 -13.11 0.14 -11.73
CA VAL A 59 -14.20 0.97 -11.22
C VAL A 59 -14.16 2.35 -11.88
N SER A 60 -15.28 3.07 -11.86
CA SER A 60 -15.33 4.44 -12.37
C SER A 60 -14.43 5.37 -11.55
N ASP A 61 -13.86 6.40 -12.19
CA ASP A 61 -13.04 7.44 -11.52
C ASP A 61 -13.78 8.06 -10.32
N ARG A 62 -15.08 8.39 -10.49
CA ARG A 62 -15.89 8.94 -9.40
C ARG A 62 -15.96 8.01 -8.19
N PHE A 63 -16.33 6.74 -8.42
CA PHE A 63 -16.39 5.74 -7.34
C PHE A 63 -15.03 5.58 -6.63
N LEU A 64 -13.94 5.56 -7.40
CA LEU A 64 -12.61 5.43 -6.83
C LEU A 64 -12.26 6.63 -5.94
N ARG A 65 -12.53 7.86 -6.40
CA ARG A 65 -12.32 9.09 -5.64
C ARG A 65 -13.16 9.13 -4.37
N ASP A 66 -14.46 8.84 -4.48
CA ASP A 66 -15.36 8.80 -3.33
C ASP A 66 -14.86 7.81 -2.25
N LYS A 67 -14.31 6.65 -2.69
CA LYS A 67 -13.72 5.65 -1.78
C LYS A 67 -12.43 6.16 -1.14
N ILE A 68 -11.54 6.76 -1.92
CA ILE A 68 -10.29 7.33 -1.42
C ILE A 68 -10.60 8.40 -0.38
N ASP A 69 -11.49 9.34 -0.68
CA ASP A 69 -11.87 10.44 0.21
C ASP A 69 -12.47 9.92 1.52
N LEU A 70 -13.35 8.92 1.46
CA LEU A 70 -13.91 8.24 2.64
C LEU A 70 -12.81 7.66 3.55
N VAL A 71 -11.85 6.95 2.96
CA VAL A 71 -10.78 6.26 3.71
C VAL A 71 -9.79 7.28 4.29
N VAL A 72 -9.36 8.24 3.48
CA VAL A 72 -8.42 9.30 3.89
C VAL A 72 -9.03 10.20 4.97
N GLY A 73 -10.32 10.54 4.84
CA GLY A 73 -11.07 11.32 5.85
C GLY A 73 -11.07 10.68 7.25
N ASN A 74 -10.87 9.35 7.31
CA ASN A 74 -10.76 8.58 8.56
C ASN A 74 -9.32 8.32 9.00
N LYS A 75 -8.35 9.07 8.45
CA LYS A 75 -6.91 8.98 8.75
C LYS A 75 -6.36 7.57 8.50
N ILE A 76 -6.82 6.94 7.43
CA ILE A 76 -6.37 5.62 6.96
C ILE A 76 -5.66 5.84 5.63
N ASP A 77 -4.48 5.25 5.47
CA ASP A 77 -3.78 5.31 4.19
C ASP A 77 -4.42 4.36 3.19
N ILE A 78 -4.48 4.76 1.92
CA ILE A 78 -5.05 3.94 0.86
C ILE A 78 -4.13 3.93 -0.36
N TYR A 79 -4.00 2.76 -0.97
CA TYR A 79 -3.12 2.57 -2.12
C TYR A 79 -3.53 1.40 -3.01
N PRO A 80 -3.21 1.47 -4.33
CA PRO A 80 -3.33 0.34 -5.23
C PRO A 80 -2.24 -0.71 -4.98
N GLY A 81 -2.53 -1.98 -5.25
CA GLY A 81 -1.56 -3.06 -5.12
C GLY A 81 -0.40 -2.97 -6.12
N GLY A 82 0.78 -3.43 -5.71
CA GLY A 82 2.04 -3.29 -6.45
C GLY A 82 2.04 -4.00 -7.81
N THR A 83 1.20 -5.03 -7.99
CA THR A 83 0.99 -5.66 -9.30
C THR A 83 0.53 -4.67 -10.38
N LEU A 84 -0.20 -3.63 -10.02
CA LEU A 84 -0.57 -2.59 -10.98
C LEU A 84 0.64 -1.72 -11.38
N MET A 85 1.55 -1.44 -10.44
CA MET A 85 2.86 -0.83 -10.76
C MET A 85 3.70 -1.75 -11.65
N GLU A 86 3.70 -3.06 -11.39
CA GLU A 86 4.41 -4.03 -12.23
C GLU A 86 3.90 -4.04 -13.68
N ILE A 87 2.59 -3.92 -13.88
CA ILE A 87 2.00 -3.73 -15.22
C ILE A 87 2.48 -2.41 -15.84
N ALA A 88 2.57 -1.33 -15.06
CA ALA A 88 3.09 -0.05 -15.54
C ALA A 88 4.56 -0.16 -15.98
N PHE A 89 5.40 -0.90 -15.25
CA PHE A 89 6.78 -1.20 -15.67
C PHE A 89 6.83 -1.94 -17.00
N GLN A 90 6.01 -2.98 -17.18
CA GLN A 90 5.94 -3.73 -18.45
C GLN A 90 5.52 -2.85 -19.64
N LYS A 91 4.84 -1.74 -19.39
CA LYS A 91 4.40 -0.78 -20.41
C LYS A 91 5.28 0.47 -20.51
N ASN A 92 6.38 0.55 -19.74
CA ASN A 92 7.22 1.75 -19.61
C ASN A 92 6.43 3.01 -19.24
N ASN A 93 5.37 2.86 -18.43
CA ASN A 93 4.44 3.92 -18.06
C ASN A 93 4.44 4.22 -16.54
N ASP A 94 5.51 3.87 -15.85
CA ASP A 94 5.62 4.01 -14.39
C ASP A 94 5.57 5.47 -13.92
N ILE A 95 6.08 6.42 -14.72
CA ILE A 95 5.96 7.86 -14.43
C ILE A 95 4.49 8.29 -14.43
N GLN A 96 3.76 7.95 -15.51
CA GLN A 96 2.35 8.28 -15.67
C GLN A 96 1.49 7.60 -14.62
N TYR A 97 1.90 6.42 -14.16
CA TYR A 97 1.24 5.70 -13.07
C TYR A 97 1.42 6.41 -11.73
N ILE A 98 2.63 6.86 -11.36
CA ILE A 98 2.86 7.66 -10.15
C ILE A 98 1.99 8.93 -10.18
N ASP A 99 1.96 9.62 -11.32
CA ASP A 99 1.11 10.80 -11.48
C ASP A 99 -0.39 10.47 -11.33
N TRP A 100 -0.84 9.33 -11.86
CA TRP A 100 -2.22 8.87 -11.70
C TRP A 100 -2.54 8.58 -10.23
N VAL A 101 -1.67 7.86 -9.51
CA VAL A 101 -1.84 7.58 -8.08
C VAL A 101 -2.03 8.88 -7.30
N LYS A 102 -1.15 9.86 -7.54
CA LYS A 102 -1.23 11.18 -6.92
C LYS A 102 -2.52 11.93 -7.30
N ARG A 103 -2.87 11.98 -8.58
CA ARG A 103 -4.08 12.69 -9.07
C ARG A 103 -5.38 12.07 -8.57
N CYS A 104 -5.41 10.78 -8.30
CA CYS A 104 -6.58 10.11 -7.71
C CYS A 104 -6.75 10.44 -6.23
N GLY A 105 -5.70 10.92 -5.55
CA GLY A 105 -5.74 11.26 -4.12
C GLY A 105 -5.28 10.14 -3.20
N PHE A 106 -4.71 9.06 -3.73
CA PHE A 106 -4.10 8.02 -2.89
C PHE A 106 -2.97 8.63 -2.04
N THR A 107 -2.84 8.14 -0.80
CA THR A 107 -1.81 8.64 0.12
C THR A 107 -0.51 7.83 0.07
N THR A 108 -0.60 6.60 -0.45
CA THR A 108 0.48 5.63 -0.48
C THR A 108 0.58 4.98 -1.86
N ILE A 109 1.75 4.45 -2.21
CA ILE A 109 1.99 3.63 -3.39
C ILE A 109 2.79 2.38 -3.02
N GLU A 110 2.37 1.23 -3.54
CA GLU A 110 3.12 -0.03 -3.41
C GLU A 110 4.01 -0.24 -4.64
N ILE A 111 5.29 -0.57 -4.39
CA ILE A 111 6.26 -0.95 -5.41
C ILE A 111 6.67 -2.40 -5.16
N SER A 112 6.40 -3.26 -6.13
CA SER A 112 6.77 -4.67 -6.10
C SER A 112 7.38 -5.09 -7.43
N ASP A 113 8.03 -6.24 -7.42
CA ASP A 113 8.55 -6.94 -8.61
C ASP A 113 8.30 -8.46 -8.47
N GLY A 114 7.18 -8.82 -7.84
CA GLY A 114 6.90 -10.20 -7.45
C GLY A 114 6.52 -11.13 -8.61
N ILE A 115 6.03 -10.57 -9.72
CA ILE A 115 5.67 -11.30 -10.95
C ILE A 115 6.75 -11.10 -12.02
N TYR A 116 7.22 -9.86 -12.19
CA TYR A 116 8.20 -9.52 -13.21
C TYR A 116 9.49 -9.03 -12.59
N ASN A 117 10.62 -9.54 -13.09
CA ASN A 117 11.92 -9.09 -12.61
C ASN A 117 12.18 -7.64 -13.02
N LEU A 118 12.47 -6.78 -12.04
CA LEU A 118 12.78 -5.37 -12.24
C LEU A 118 14.26 -5.14 -11.97
N LYS A 119 14.92 -4.34 -12.81
CA LYS A 119 16.30 -3.93 -12.53
C LYS A 119 16.33 -3.06 -11.26
N ARG A 120 17.32 -3.28 -10.40
CA ARG A 120 17.50 -2.55 -9.14
C ARG A 120 17.46 -1.03 -9.33
N GLU A 121 18.22 -0.52 -10.29
CA GLU A 121 18.26 0.92 -10.63
C GLU A 121 16.86 1.50 -10.90
N LYS A 122 16.02 0.76 -11.62
CA LYS A 122 14.65 1.18 -11.93
C LYS A 122 13.76 1.16 -10.70
N ARG A 123 13.94 0.18 -9.80
CA ARG A 123 13.26 0.13 -8.50
C ARG A 123 13.62 1.34 -7.66
N ASP A 124 14.91 1.63 -7.51
CA ASP A 124 15.43 2.73 -6.70
C ASP A 124 14.95 4.09 -7.22
N ASP A 125 15.03 4.32 -8.53
CA ASP A 125 14.49 5.51 -9.19
C ASP A 125 12.98 5.66 -8.95
N THR A 126 12.22 4.56 -9.02
CA THR A 126 10.77 4.58 -8.80
C THR A 126 10.42 4.88 -7.34
N ILE A 127 11.15 4.29 -6.36
CA ILE A 127 11.01 4.59 -4.94
C ILE A 127 11.26 6.08 -4.70
N LYS A 128 12.37 6.60 -5.23
CA LYS A 128 12.76 8.00 -5.08
C LYS A 128 11.71 8.95 -5.67
N ARG A 129 11.30 8.75 -6.92
CA ARG A 129 10.28 9.59 -7.58
C ARG A 129 8.93 9.55 -6.88
N SER A 130 8.56 8.41 -6.32
CA SER A 130 7.32 8.27 -5.54
C SER A 130 7.38 9.06 -4.24
N ASN A 131 8.49 8.98 -3.51
CA ASN A 131 8.74 9.81 -2.32
C ASN A 131 8.76 11.30 -2.67
N ASP A 132 9.50 11.70 -3.71
CA ASP A 132 9.59 13.09 -4.18
C ASP A 132 8.22 13.65 -4.62
N SER A 133 7.30 12.77 -5.03
CA SER A 133 5.93 13.14 -5.38
C SER A 133 5.02 13.41 -4.18
N GLY A 134 5.50 13.13 -2.96
CA GLY A 134 4.79 13.30 -1.69
C GLY A 134 3.95 12.08 -1.27
N LEU A 135 4.11 10.93 -1.94
CA LEU A 135 3.45 9.69 -1.57
C LEU A 135 4.24 8.97 -0.48
N LYS A 136 3.54 8.29 0.42
CA LYS A 136 4.20 7.25 1.23
C LYS A 136 4.51 6.07 0.32
N VAL A 137 5.72 5.54 0.40
CA VAL A 137 6.09 4.32 -0.34
C VAL A 137 5.91 3.11 0.56
N ILE A 138 5.50 1.99 0.00
CA ILE A 138 5.62 0.66 0.59
C ILE A 138 6.26 -0.22 -0.46
N THR A 139 7.28 -0.98 -0.10
CA THR A 139 7.86 -1.97 -0.99
C THR A 139 7.46 -3.38 -0.56
N GLU A 140 7.25 -4.26 -1.55
CA GLU A 140 7.10 -5.70 -1.32
C GLU A 140 8.34 -6.40 -1.86
N VAL A 141 8.98 -7.23 -1.03
CA VAL A 141 10.14 -8.05 -1.40
C VAL A 141 9.71 -9.51 -1.32
N GLY A 142 9.81 -10.22 -2.44
CA GLY A 142 9.37 -11.59 -2.58
C GLY A 142 8.95 -11.91 -4.02
N ARG A 143 8.72 -13.20 -4.31
CA ARG A 143 8.21 -13.67 -5.62
C ARG A 143 6.89 -14.37 -5.44
N LYS A 144 6.03 -14.26 -6.44
CA LYS A 144 4.71 -14.92 -6.45
C LYS A 144 4.74 -16.34 -7.00
N ASP A 145 5.75 -16.66 -7.80
CA ASP A 145 5.94 -18.01 -8.32
C ASP A 145 6.66 -18.85 -7.26
N PRO A 146 6.03 -19.93 -6.75
CA PRO A 146 6.65 -20.83 -5.78
C PRO A 146 7.91 -21.52 -6.32
N GLY A 147 8.08 -21.61 -7.65
CA GLY A 147 9.28 -22.16 -8.27
C GLY A 147 10.50 -21.23 -8.24
N ASN A 148 10.30 -19.95 -7.88
CA ASN A 148 11.37 -18.97 -7.72
C ASN A 148 11.74 -18.83 -6.24
N GLU A 149 12.51 -19.79 -5.74
CA GLU A 149 13.07 -19.71 -4.38
C GLU A 149 14.06 -18.54 -4.27
N ILE A 150 13.82 -17.65 -3.31
CA ILE A 150 14.76 -16.59 -2.94
C ILE A 150 15.43 -16.97 -1.62
N LEU A 151 16.75 -16.84 -1.58
CA LEU A 151 17.51 -17.00 -0.34
C LEU A 151 17.12 -15.93 0.68
N ILE A 152 17.03 -16.31 1.95
CA ILE A 152 16.73 -15.37 3.04
C ILE A 152 17.73 -14.20 3.06
N SER A 153 19.01 -14.45 2.78
CA SER A 153 20.02 -13.41 2.67
C SER A 153 19.69 -12.38 1.59
N GLN A 154 19.24 -12.84 0.42
CA GLN A 154 18.84 -11.95 -0.67
C GLN A 154 17.60 -11.13 -0.29
N LEU A 155 16.62 -11.72 0.40
CA LEU A 155 15.47 -10.96 0.91
C LEU A 155 15.92 -9.84 1.87
N CYS A 156 16.85 -10.15 2.79
CA CYS A 156 17.40 -9.15 3.71
C CYS A 156 18.16 -8.04 2.97
N ASP A 157 18.97 -8.40 1.97
CA ASP A 157 19.73 -7.44 1.15
C ASP A 157 18.78 -6.51 0.39
N ASP A 158 17.73 -7.05 -0.22
CA ASP A 158 16.72 -6.27 -0.95
C ASP A 158 15.93 -5.32 -0.03
N ILE A 159 15.56 -5.80 1.18
CA ILE A 159 14.90 -4.98 2.20
C ILE A 159 15.82 -3.83 2.64
N ASN A 160 17.08 -4.12 2.97
CA ASN A 160 18.02 -3.10 3.42
C ASN A 160 18.26 -2.04 2.33
N ALA A 161 18.46 -2.48 1.09
CA ALA A 161 18.66 -1.57 -0.02
C ALA A 161 17.41 -0.70 -0.28
N ASP A 162 16.18 -1.24 -0.14
CA ASP A 162 14.96 -0.42 -0.22
C ASP A 162 14.89 0.64 0.89
N LEU A 163 15.32 0.30 2.11
CA LEU A 163 15.37 1.20 3.26
C LEU A 163 16.44 2.29 3.13
N GLU A 164 17.60 1.99 2.54
CA GLU A 164 18.67 2.98 2.32
C GLU A 164 18.21 4.14 1.43
N ILE A 165 17.41 3.85 0.41
CA ILE A 165 16.85 4.88 -0.50
C ILE A 165 15.87 5.81 0.24
N TRP A 166 15.24 5.35 1.32
CA TRP A 166 14.29 6.16 2.09
C TRP A 166 14.94 7.28 2.90
N GLY A 167 16.23 7.18 3.22
CA GLY A 167 16.99 8.27 3.88
C GLY A 167 16.40 8.75 5.21
N ARG A 168 15.94 7.84 6.08
CA ARG A 168 15.59 8.16 7.48
C ARG A 168 16.65 7.68 8.46
#